data_AF-A0AAJ2HED5-F1
#
_entry.id   AF-A0AAJ2HED5-F1
#
_cell.length_a   1.000
_cell.length_b   1.000
_cell.length_c   1.000
_cell.angle_alpha   90.00
_cell.angle_beta   90.00
_cell.angle_gamma   90.00
#
_symmetry.space_group_name_H-M   'P 1'
#
loop_
_entity.id
_entity.type
_entity.pdbx_description
1 polymer ?
#
loop_
_entity_poly.entity_id
_entity_poly.type
_entity_poly.pdbx_seq_one_letter_code
_entity_poly.pdbx_strand_id
1 'polypeptide(L)'
;MSDQEQPQEQPYYEHHVFFCLNQRKPGERTCCADKGAQAAQEHAKKRIKQLGLSAPGKVRINKAGCLERCEEGPVVVIYPQGTWYTYVDNEDIDEIIDSHIVGGKVVDRLKI
;
A
#
# COMPACT_ATOMS: atom_id res chain seq x y z
N MET A 1 -27.49 -33.95 0.27
CA MET A 1 -26.92 -32.71 0.82
C MET A 1 -26.30 -32.00 -0.36
N SER A 2 -27.04 -31.09 -0.98
CA SER A 2 -26.60 -30.40 -2.19
C SER A 2 -25.58 -29.34 -1.79
N ASP A 3 -24.32 -29.55 -2.15
CA ASP A 3 -23.29 -28.53 -2.12
C ASP A 3 -23.74 -27.38 -3.03
N GLN A 4 -24.28 -26.32 -2.41
CA GLN A 4 -24.56 -25.08 -3.12
C GLN A 4 -23.25 -24.29 -3.12
N GLU A 5 -22.57 -24.34 -4.26
CA GLU A 5 -21.40 -23.52 -4.57
C GLU A 5 -21.84 -22.05 -4.54
N GLN A 6 -21.44 -21.33 -3.49
CA GLN A 6 -21.76 -19.91 -3.33
C GLN A 6 -21.00 -19.13 -4.43
N PRO A 7 -21.65 -18.17 -5.13
CA PRO A 7 -20.96 -17.32 -6.09
C PRO A 7 -19.79 -16.61 -5.39
N GLN A 8 -18.58 -16.81 -5.88
CA GLN A 8 -17.40 -16.13 -5.35
C GLN A 8 -17.54 -14.64 -5.65
N GLU A 9 -17.95 -13.83 -4.65
CA GLU A 9 -17.99 -12.38 -4.77
C GLU A 9 -16.58 -11.87 -5.08
N GLN A 10 -16.38 -11.39 -6.31
CA GLN A 10 -15.12 -10.80 -6.70
C GLN A 10 -14.96 -9.43 -5.99
N PRO A 11 -13.81 -9.16 -5.37
CA PRO A 11 -13.59 -7.89 -4.70
C PRO A 11 -13.60 -6.74 -5.72
N TYR A 12 -14.17 -5.59 -5.36
CA TYR A 12 -14.24 -4.43 -6.26
C TYR A 12 -12.85 -3.89 -6.66
N TYR A 13 -11.82 -4.13 -5.86
CA TYR A 13 -10.42 -3.91 -6.22
C TYR A 13 -9.62 -5.19 -5.95
N GLU A 14 -8.74 -5.54 -6.88
CA GLU A 14 -7.79 -6.64 -6.74
C GLU A 14 -6.80 -6.35 -5.60
N HIS A 15 -6.32 -5.10 -5.50
CA HIS A 15 -5.44 -4.66 -4.43
C HIS A 15 -5.90 -3.34 -3.80
N HIS A 16 -5.86 -3.33 -2.47
CA HIS A 16 -5.88 -2.10 -1.68
C HIS A 16 -4.50 -1.84 -1.11
N VAL A 17 -3.94 -0.67 -1.43
CA VAL A 17 -2.62 -0.23 -0.94
C VAL A 17 -2.84 0.95 -0.01
N PHE A 18 -2.62 0.77 1.29
CA PHE A 18 -2.82 1.82 2.30
C PHE A 18 -1.50 2.42 2.72
N PHE A 19 -1.33 3.71 2.45
CA PHE A 19 -0.22 4.50 2.97
C PHE A 19 -0.64 5.15 4.28
N CYS A 20 0.14 4.95 5.35
CA CYS A 20 -0.06 5.68 6.61
C CYS A 20 0.34 7.14 6.40
N LEU A 21 -0.60 8.07 6.54
CA LEU A 21 -0.37 9.52 6.39
C LEU A 21 -0.57 10.27 7.70
N ASN A 22 -0.53 9.56 8.82
CA ASN A 22 -0.76 10.16 10.13
C ASN A 22 0.30 11.23 10.45
N GLN A 23 -0.17 12.42 10.83
CA GLN A 23 0.63 13.52 11.35
C GLN A 23 0.41 13.64 12.85
N ARG A 24 1.49 13.89 13.60
CA ARG A 24 1.46 14.19 15.04
C ARG A 24 2.02 15.59 15.32
N LYS A 25 1.82 16.08 16.54
CA LYS A 25 2.42 17.36 16.98
C LYS A 25 3.94 17.18 17.19
N PRO A 26 4.75 18.24 17.03
CA PRO A 26 6.17 18.19 17.34
C PRO A 26 6.44 17.68 18.75
N GLY A 27 7.41 16.76 18.90
CA GLY A 27 7.79 16.15 20.17
C GLY A 27 6.98 14.92 20.58
N GLU A 28 5.96 14.53 19.81
CA GLU A 28 5.28 13.24 20.00
C GLU A 28 6.06 12.08 19.33
N ARG A 29 5.52 10.84 19.46
CA ARG A 29 6.01 9.63 18.78
C ARG A 29 6.21 9.91 17.28
N THR A 30 7.23 9.30 16.67
CA THR A 30 7.48 9.42 15.23
C THR A 30 6.22 9.10 14.42
N CYS A 31 6.02 9.78 13.29
CA CYS A 31 4.86 9.57 12.44
C CYS A 31 5.25 9.54 10.96
N CYS A 32 4.41 8.92 10.12
CA CYS A 32 4.76 8.69 8.72
C CYS A 32 4.71 9.98 7.90
N ALA A 33 3.87 10.95 8.26
CA ALA A 33 3.79 12.22 7.55
C ALA A 33 5.12 13.00 7.61
N ASP A 34 5.82 13.00 8.74
CA ASP A 34 7.14 13.62 8.90
C ASP A 34 8.24 12.94 8.05
N LYS A 35 7.97 11.74 7.55
CA LYS A 35 8.88 10.94 6.70
C LYS A 35 8.48 10.98 5.22
N GLY A 36 7.71 11.99 4.81
CA GLY A 36 7.36 12.20 3.39
C GLY A 36 6.26 11.30 2.85
N ALA A 37 5.47 10.62 3.71
CA ALA A 37 4.49 9.63 3.26
C ALA A 37 3.39 10.19 2.32
N GLN A 38 3.02 11.47 2.44
CA GLN A 38 2.05 12.09 1.53
C GLN A 38 2.59 12.15 0.09
N ALA A 39 3.87 12.51 -0.07
CA ALA A 39 4.51 12.56 -1.39
C ALA A 39 4.67 11.15 -1.98
N ALA A 40 5.08 10.17 -1.16
CA ALA A 40 5.19 8.77 -1.59
C ALA A 40 3.83 8.19 -2.05
N GLN A 41 2.75 8.46 -1.31
CA GLN A 41 1.39 8.05 -1.69
C GLN A 41 0.95 8.68 -3.01
N GLU A 42 1.26 9.96 -3.23
CA GLU A 42 0.95 10.67 -4.47
C GLU A 42 1.75 10.12 -5.66
N HIS A 43 3.02 9.83 -5.46
CA HIS A 43 3.88 9.16 -6.45
C HIS A 43 3.29 7.79 -6.83
N ALA A 44 2.98 6.94 -5.84
CA ALA A 44 2.35 5.64 -6.08
C ALA A 44 1.03 5.76 -6.86
N LYS A 45 0.18 6.73 -6.51
CA LYS A 45 -1.08 6.98 -7.21
C LYS A 45 -0.85 7.39 -8.67
N LYS A 46 0.16 8.21 -8.94
CA LYS A 46 0.55 8.61 -10.30
C LYS A 46 1.08 7.40 -11.09
N ARG A 47 1.96 6.60 -10.49
CA ARG A 47 2.54 5.40 -11.11
C ARG A 47 1.47 4.38 -11.49
N ILE A 48 0.57 4.02 -10.57
CA ILE A 48 -0.56 3.11 -10.84
C ILE A 48 -1.47 3.64 -11.96
N LYS A 49 -1.69 4.97 -12.03
CA LYS A 49 -2.44 5.57 -13.14
C LYS A 49 -1.69 5.47 -14.48
N GLN A 50 -0.38 5.70 -14.50
CA GLN A 50 0.45 5.58 -15.71
C GLN A 50 0.46 4.14 -16.26
N LEU A 51 0.40 3.15 -15.37
CA LEU A 51 0.31 1.73 -15.75
C LEU A 51 -1.11 1.30 -16.18
N GLY A 52 -2.10 2.19 -16.15
CA GLY A 52 -3.50 1.87 -16.49
C GLY A 52 -4.20 1.01 -15.43
N LEU A 53 -3.66 0.93 -14.21
CA LEU A 53 -4.16 0.06 -13.12
C LEU A 53 -5.08 0.79 -12.13
N SER A 54 -5.35 2.08 -12.34
CA SER A 54 -6.25 2.89 -11.50
C SER A 54 -7.72 2.76 -11.94
N ALA A 55 -8.27 1.55 -11.89
CA ALA A 55 -9.64 1.24 -12.33
C ALA A 55 -10.32 0.22 -11.38
N PRO A 56 -11.66 0.07 -11.44
CA PRO A 56 -12.36 -1.04 -10.78
C PRO A 56 -11.76 -2.39 -11.19
N GLY A 57 -11.70 -3.33 -10.26
CA GLY A 57 -11.08 -4.65 -10.43
C GLY A 57 -9.56 -4.63 -10.50
N LYS A 58 -8.91 -3.49 -10.23
CA LYS A 58 -7.44 -3.32 -10.25
C LYS A 58 -6.93 -2.78 -8.92
N VAL A 59 -6.09 -1.75 -8.94
CA VAL A 59 -5.36 -1.28 -7.77
C VAL A 59 -5.94 0.03 -7.27
N ARG A 60 -6.23 0.10 -5.97
CA ARG A 60 -6.59 1.33 -5.28
C ARG A 60 -5.49 1.76 -4.31
N ILE A 61 -4.87 2.90 -4.60
CA ILE A 61 -4.02 3.61 -3.63
C ILE A 61 -4.91 4.41 -2.68
N ASN A 62 -4.80 4.12 -1.39
CA ASN A 62 -5.60 4.71 -0.31
C ASN A 62 -4.73 5.51 0.66
N LYS A 63 -5.36 6.51 1.27
CA LYS A 63 -4.85 7.22 2.44
C LYS A 63 -5.33 6.51 3.70
N ALA A 64 -4.47 6.34 4.70
CA ALA A 64 -4.82 5.82 6.01
C ALA A 64 -4.37 6.76 7.14
N GLY A 65 -5.05 6.66 8.28
CA GLY A 65 -4.56 7.20 9.56
C GLY A 65 -3.40 6.36 10.10
N CYS A 66 -3.14 6.45 11.42
CA CYS A 66 -2.11 5.65 12.07
C CYS A 66 -2.39 4.16 11.89
N LEU A 67 -1.38 3.41 11.48
CA LEU A 67 -1.42 1.94 11.33
C LEU A 67 -0.65 1.22 12.46
N GLU A 68 -0.35 1.95 13.55
CA GLU A 68 0.37 1.49 14.76
C GLU A 68 1.80 0.95 14.59
N ARG A 69 2.36 0.96 13.38
CA ARG A 69 3.76 0.64 13.07
C ARG A 69 4.64 1.89 12.91
N CYS A 70 4.60 2.80 13.88
CA CYS A 70 5.29 4.09 13.77
C CYS A 70 6.82 3.97 13.68
N GLU A 71 7.42 3.08 14.48
CA GLU A 71 8.88 2.89 14.57
C GLU A 71 9.47 2.37 13.25
N GLU A 72 8.67 1.67 12.46
CA GLU A 72 9.02 1.12 11.15
C GLU A 72 8.66 2.06 9.99
N GLY A 73 8.04 3.21 10.30
CA GLY A 73 7.55 4.15 9.32
C GLY A 73 8.65 4.76 8.42
N PRO A 74 8.29 5.24 7.22
CA PRO A 74 6.93 5.31 6.71
C PRO A 74 6.44 3.93 6.23
N VAL A 75 5.19 3.58 6.54
CA VAL A 75 4.66 2.24 6.23
C VAL A 75 3.58 2.25 5.17
N VAL A 76 3.56 1.18 4.38
CA VAL A 76 2.49 0.82 3.45
C VAL A 76 2.08 -0.63 3.67
N VAL A 77 0.78 -0.90 3.61
CA VAL A 77 0.24 -2.28 3.63
C VAL A 77 -0.58 -2.56 2.39
N ILE A 78 -0.39 -3.76 1.82
CA ILE A 78 -1.06 -4.23 0.62
C ILE A 78 -1.99 -5.40 0.98
N TYR A 79 -3.28 -5.21 0.74
CA TYR A 79 -4.31 -6.26 0.84
C TYR A 79 -4.68 -6.79 -0.55
N PRO A 80 -5.16 -8.06 -0.65
CA PRO A 80 -5.56 -8.95 0.45
C PRO A 80 -4.41 -9.65 1.21
N GLN A 81 -3.18 -9.60 0.70
CA GLN A 81 -2.03 -10.33 1.24
C GLN A 81 -1.64 -9.92 2.68
N GLY A 82 -1.99 -8.71 3.10
CA GLY A 82 -1.53 -8.15 4.37
C GLY A 82 -0.02 -7.96 4.42
N THR A 83 0.61 -7.73 3.27
CA THR A 83 2.07 -7.52 3.19
C THR A 83 2.42 -6.10 3.56
N TRP A 84 3.37 -5.94 4.46
CA TRP A 84 3.84 -4.65 4.97
C TRP A 84 5.20 -4.31 4.39
N TYR A 85 5.40 -3.03 4.05
CA TYR A 85 6.68 -2.49 3.63
C TYR A 85 6.98 -1.17 4.34
N THR A 86 8.27 -0.91 4.48
CA THR A 86 8.82 0.43 4.64
C THR A 86 9.48 0.88 3.33
N TYR A 87 9.82 2.17 3.21
CA TYR A 87 10.43 2.74 2.01
C TYR A 87 11.20 4.02 2.35
N VAL A 88 12.19 4.35 1.52
CA VAL A 88 13.04 5.53 1.68
C VAL A 88 12.78 6.58 0.58
N ASP A 89 12.55 6.14 -0.65
CA ASP A 89 12.44 7.00 -1.83
C ASP A 89 11.37 6.52 -2.82
N ASN A 90 11.31 7.16 -4.00
CA ASN A 90 10.32 6.81 -5.03
C ASN A 90 10.69 5.52 -5.75
N GLU A 91 11.98 5.18 -5.82
CA GLU A 91 12.50 3.96 -6.40
C GLU A 91 12.04 2.73 -5.61
N ASP A 92 12.04 2.80 -4.28
CA ASP A 92 11.45 1.77 -3.42
C ASP A 92 9.94 1.60 -3.69
N ILE A 93 9.20 2.70 -3.87
CA ILE A 93 7.78 2.66 -4.21
C ILE A 93 7.54 2.02 -5.58
N ASP A 94 8.36 2.39 -6.57
CA ASP A 94 8.29 1.82 -7.92
C ASP A 94 8.63 0.33 -7.90
N GLU A 95 9.61 -0.12 -7.11
CA GLU A 95 9.93 -1.55 -6.95
C GLU A 95 8.77 -2.32 -6.29
N ILE A 96 8.14 -1.78 -5.24
CA ILE A 96 6.95 -2.39 -4.62
C ILE A 96 5.83 -2.54 -5.66
N ILE A 97 5.58 -1.52 -6.48
CA ILE A 97 4.54 -1.56 -7.51
C ILE A 97 4.90 -2.58 -8.59
N ASP A 98 6.09 -2.46 -9.19
CA ASP A 98 6.46 -3.24 -10.36
C ASP A 98 6.73 -4.71 -10.01
N SER A 99 7.40 -4.99 -8.88
CA SER A 99 7.68 -6.37 -8.46
C SER A 99 6.47 -7.03 -7.81
N HIS A 100 5.86 -6.39 -6.81
CA HIS A 100 4.83 -7.06 -6.01
C HIS A 100 3.43 -6.93 -6.62
N ILE A 101 3.00 -5.71 -6.95
CA ILE A 101 1.64 -5.50 -7.46
C ILE A 101 1.51 -5.99 -8.91
N VAL A 102 2.49 -5.69 -9.77
CA VAL A 102 2.45 -6.10 -11.19
C VAL A 102 3.03 -7.50 -11.37
N GLY A 103 4.17 -7.79 -10.75
CA GLY A 103 4.88 -9.05 -10.92
C GLY A 103 4.50 -10.17 -9.96
N GLY A 104 3.66 -9.91 -8.95
CA GLY A 104 3.29 -10.89 -7.93
C GLY A 104 4.44 -11.34 -7.01
N LYS A 105 5.58 -10.64 -7.03
CA LYS A 105 6.79 -10.98 -6.28
C LYS A 105 7.08 -9.96 -5.18
N VAL A 106 7.03 -10.43 -3.93
CA VAL A 106 7.34 -9.63 -2.73
C VAL A 106 8.77 -9.08 -2.77
N VAL A 107 8.94 -7.86 -2.28
CA VAL A 107 10.23 -7.16 -2.20
C VAL A 107 10.82 -7.36 -0.80
N ASP A 108 11.46 -8.50 -0.56
CA ASP A 108 11.88 -8.90 0.80
C ASP A 108 12.78 -7.87 1.51
N ARG A 109 13.60 -7.11 0.75
CA ARG A 109 14.48 -6.07 1.32
C ARG A 109 13.74 -4.89 1.97
N LEU A 110 12.48 -4.65 1.57
CA LEU A 110 11.64 -3.56 2.05
C LEU A 110 10.60 -4.04 3.06
N LYS A 111 10.45 -5.35 3.24
CA LYS A 111 9.41 -5.96 4.05
C LYS A 111 9.67 -5.75 5.54
N ILE A 112 8.60 -5.56 6.29
CA ILE A 112 8.58 -5.42 7.77
C ILE A 112 7.54 -6.36 8.41
#